data_AF-A0A550C5J4-F1
#
_entry.id   AF-A0A550C5J4-F1
#
_cell.length_a   1.000
_cell.length_b   1.000
_cell.length_c   1.000
_cell.angle_alpha   90.00
_cell.angle_beta   90.00
_cell.angle_gamma   90.00
#
_symmetry.space_group_name_H-M   'P 1'
#
loop_
_entity.id
_entity.type
_entity.pdbx_description
1 polymer ?
#
loop_
_entity_poly.entity_id
_entity_poly.type
_entity_poly.pdbx_seq_one_letter_code
_entity_poly.pdbx_strand_id
1 'polypeptide(L)'
;MNDHERDNATSSTDSEMSYHLSSPTESSGSDSELNAAAEAARHPSLSNKDDAWGDEDTLPSAFDALLVGRVKRALAAIENEGFSLAELVDLVTCGNRACTSDPRVRGVRRAFMHSDLPTMLQRWADPPRVRKGTQPEGGATAVKEAAFAIVLEQLTQELASVSSKVLRSPANRELSAEELTSMRFSELIPRVQHIAPQAWSLLRQLGYSARQEVHNTRKNPDKVVFTVISMLCYTRNKNCGRYQKALSIYVKFKGLSAKAFDTLHASGLVMSHKWTGNAETACGSRDMLPAYPGGNSRK
;
A
#
# COMPACT_ATOMS: atom_id res chain seq x y z
N MET A 1 36.33 53.40 40.53
CA MET A 1 35.94 54.25 41.66
C MET A 1 34.59 53.75 42.13
N ASN A 2 34.61 52.99 43.22
CA ASN A 2 33.54 52.34 44.00
C ASN A 2 32.76 51.22 43.29
N ASP A 3 32.98 49.93 43.58
CA ASP A 3 32.79 49.13 44.83
C ASP A 3 31.33 48.76 45.11
N HIS A 4 31.01 47.48 44.86
CA HIS A 4 30.33 46.51 45.76
C HIS A 4 29.85 45.33 44.91
N GLU A 5 30.44 44.13 44.97
CA GLU A 5 30.32 43.13 46.04
C GLU A 5 28.88 42.94 46.54
N ARG A 6 28.26 41.80 46.16
CA ARG A 6 27.66 40.87 47.11
C ARG A 6 27.21 39.58 46.43
N ASP A 7 27.92 38.52 46.79
CA ASP A 7 27.45 37.15 46.79
C ASP A 7 26.20 37.01 47.66
N ASN A 8 25.27 36.13 47.27
CA ASN A 8 24.52 35.37 48.28
C ASN A 8 24.10 34.00 47.74
N ALA A 9 24.64 32.98 48.37
CA ALA A 9 24.25 31.58 48.23
C ALA A 9 23.29 31.20 49.36
N THR A 10 22.17 30.56 49.03
CA THR A 10 21.41 29.63 49.91
C THR A 10 20.60 28.73 48.97
N SER A 11 20.96 27.45 48.82
CA SER A 11 20.70 26.30 49.69
C SER A 11 19.26 25.78 49.63
N SER A 12 19.16 24.59 49.01
CA SER A 12 18.34 23.44 49.42
C SER A 12 16.81 23.52 49.34
N THR A 13 16.21 22.71 48.45
CA THR A 13 15.61 21.42 48.85
C THR A 13 15.11 20.68 47.60
N ASP A 14 15.85 19.63 47.22
CA ASP A 14 15.36 18.59 46.32
C ASP A 14 14.23 17.83 47.03
N SER A 15 13.04 17.83 46.42
CA SER A 15 11.92 17.00 46.82
C SER A 15 11.73 15.92 45.75
N GLU A 16 12.35 14.77 46.01
CA GLU A 16 12.09 13.53 45.30
C GLU A 16 10.62 13.12 45.48
N MET A 17 9.81 13.25 44.43
CA MET A 17 8.52 12.57 44.36
C MET A 17 8.71 11.16 43.82
N SER A 18 8.76 10.22 44.76
CA SER A 18 8.58 8.78 44.53
C SER A 18 7.12 8.48 44.19
N TYR A 19 6.86 7.99 42.97
CA TYR A 19 5.57 7.43 42.59
C TYR A 19 5.62 5.91 42.68
N HIS A 20 5.27 5.39 43.85
CA HIS A 20 4.82 4.01 44.02
C HIS A 20 3.29 3.96 44.05
N LEU A 21 2.74 2.82 43.62
CA LEU A 21 1.33 2.36 43.66
C LEU A 21 0.54 2.71 42.38
N SER A 22 -0.12 1.78 41.65
CA SER A 22 -0.38 0.36 41.88
C SER A 22 -0.67 -0.30 40.54
N SER A 23 -0.13 -1.50 40.33
CA SER A 23 -0.52 -2.40 39.24
C SER A 23 -1.92 -2.94 39.50
N PRO A 24 -2.84 -2.94 38.51
CA PRO A 24 -3.99 -3.83 38.54
C PRO A 24 -3.54 -5.23 38.11
N THR A 25 -3.66 -6.16 39.05
CA THR A 25 -3.63 -7.59 38.86
C THR A 25 -4.84 -8.07 38.02
N GLU A 26 -4.57 -9.13 37.26
CA GLU A 26 -5.52 -10.11 36.69
C GLU A 26 -6.29 -9.76 35.41
N SER A 27 -5.84 -10.37 34.31
CA SER A 27 -6.55 -11.53 33.77
C SER A 27 -5.61 -12.28 32.83
N SER A 28 -5.00 -13.34 33.35
CA SER A 28 -4.23 -14.33 32.60
C SER A 28 -5.18 -15.09 31.67
N GLY A 29 -5.32 -14.59 30.43
CA GLY A 29 -5.92 -15.32 29.33
C GLY A 29 -4.89 -16.33 28.82
N SER A 30 -5.11 -17.59 29.16
CA SER A 30 -4.28 -18.73 28.79
C SER A 30 -4.06 -18.82 27.27
N ASP A 31 -2.82 -18.58 26.80
CA ASP A 31 -2.39 -18.73 25.41
C ASP A 31 -2.20 -20.21 24.97
N SER A 32 -2.74 -21.18 25.74
CA SER A 32 -2.56 -22.62 25.46
C SER A 32 -3.65 -23.24 24.57
N GLU A 33 -4.68 -22.50 24.16
CA GLU A 33 -5.69 -22.96 23.17
C GLU A 33 -5.47 -22.42 21.75
N LEU A 34 -4.37 -21.68 21.51
CA LEU A 34 -4.10 -21.06 20.20
C LEU A 34 -3.53 -22.01 19.13
N ASN A 35 -3.20 -23.26 19.49
CA ASN A 35 -2.73 -24.27 18.53
C ASN A 35 -3.80 -25.26 18.05
N ALA A 36 -4.95 -25.37 18.71
CA ALA A 36 -5.98 -26.35 18.30
C ALA A 36 -6.99 -25.77 17.27
N ALA A 37 -7.23 -24.45 17.28
CA ALA A 37 -8.18 -23.81 16.37
C ALA A 37 -7.52 -23.19 15.11
N ALA A 38 -6.19 -23.14 15.05
CA ALA A 38 -5.45 -22.74 13.86
C ALA A 38 -5.45 -23.84 12.77
N GLU A 39 -5.84 -25.07 13.12
CA GLU A 39 -5.91 -26.18 12.18
C GLU A 39 -7.21 -26.22 11.36
N ALA A 40 -8.24 -25.45 11.77
CA ALA A 40 -9.54 -25.37 11.10
C ALA A 40 -9.67 -24.22 10.08
N ALA A 41 -8.66 -23.35 9.96
CA ALA A 41 -8.62 -22.26 8.98
C ALA A 41 -7.59 -22.53 7.87
N ARG A 42 -7.32 -23.81 7.57
CA ARG A 42 -6.74 -24.18 6.29
C ARG A 42 -7.70 -23.69 5.21
N HIS A 43 -7.18 -22.86 4.31
CA HIS A 43 -7.82 -22.48 3.06
C HIS A 43 -8.59 -23.67 2.47
N PRO A 44 -9.71 -23.46 1.75
CA PRO A 44 -10.16 -24.48 0.81
C PRO A 44 -8.96 -24.80 -0.08
N SER A 45 -8.41 -25.99 0.12
CA SER A 45 -7.32 -26.53 -0.67
C SER A 45 -7.75 -26.41 -2.12
N LEU A 46 -7.18 -25.44 -2.83
CA LEU A 46 -7.30 -25.38 -4.27
C LEU A 46 -6.61 -26.63 -4.79
N SER A 47 -7.44 -27.62 -5.10
CA SER A 47 -7.12 -28.81 -5.88
C SER A 47 -6.08 -29.71 -5.24
N ASN A 48 -6.53 -30.91 -4.85
CA ASN A 48 -5.74 -32.11 -5.08
C ASN A 48 -5.04 -32.00 -6.45
N LYS A 49 -3.73 -31.83 -6.41
CA LYS A 49 -2.83 -31.99 -7.55
C LYS A 49 -1.52 -32.62 -7.07
N ASP A 50 -1.64 -33.53 -6.11
CA ASP A 50 -0.60 -34.52 -5.79
C ASP A 50 -0.66 -35.73 -6.74
N ASP A 51 -1.59 -35.75 -7.70
CA ASP A 51 -1.65 -36.75 -8.75
C ASP A 51 -1.37 -36.09 -10.10
N ALA A 52 -0.17 -36.32 -10.66
CA ALA A 52 0.10 -36.51 -12.09
C ALA A 52 1.51 -36.07 -12.53
N TRP A 53 2.56 -36.19 -11.72
CA TRP A 53 3.89 -36.44 -12.27
C TRP A 53 4.56 -37.52 -11.43
N GLY A 54 4.76 -38.67 -12.07
CA GLY A 54 5.08 -39.93 -11.44
C GLY A 54 6.31 -39.88 -10.55
N ASP A 55 6.24 -40.72 -9.53
CA ASP A 55 7.39 -41.29 -8.85
C ASP A 55 8.32 -41.90 -9.91
N GLU A 56 9.44 -41.25 -10.26
CA GLU A 56 10.40 -41.82 -11.19
C GLU A 56 11.84 -41.75 -10.64
N ASP A 57 12.21 -42.78 -9.89
CA ASP A 57 13.46 -43.52 -10.14
C ASP A 57 13.32 -44.40 -11.42
N THR A 58 12.28 -44.17 -12.21
CA THR A 58 12.00 -44.85 -13.46
C THR A 58 12.65 -44.10 -14.63
N LEU A 59 13.24 -44.88 -15.52
CA LEU A 59 13.93 -44.40 -16.70
C LEU A 59 13.02 -43.45 -17.49
N PRO A 60 13.54 -42.37 -18.10
CA PRO A 60 12.74 -41.41 -18.84
C PRO A 60 11.79 -42.17 -19.76
N SER A 61 10.48 -41.94 -19.61
CA SER A 61 9.52 -42.69 -20.40
C SER A 61 9.82 -42.50 -21.90
N ALA A 62 9.48 -43.48 -22.72
CA ALA A 62 9.64 -43.36 -24.18
C ALA A 62 8.95 -42.08 -24.73
N PHE A 63 7.93 -41.59 -24.03
CA PHE A 63 7.25 -40.34 -24.34
C PHE A 63 8.12 -39.10 -24.05
N ASP A 64 8.83 -39.06 -22.92
CA ASP A 64 9.70 -37.94 -22.57
C ASP A 64 10.89 -37.82 -23.52
N ALA A 65 11.48 -38.95 -23.92
CA ALA A 65 12.54 -38.99 -24.92
C ALA A 65 12.05 -38.44 -26.29
N LEU A 66 10.83 -38.79 -26.69
CA LEU A 66 10.20 -38.25 -27.90
C LEU A 66 9.94 -36.73 -27.81
N LEU A 67 9.49 -36.26 -26.64
CA LEU A 67 9.24 -34.84 -26.39
C LEU A 67 10.53 -34.03 -26.48
N VAL A 68 11.59 -34.47 -25.82
CA VAL A 68 12.93 -33.84 -25.91
C VAL A 68 13.41 -33.80 -27.35
N GLY A 69 13.23 -34.89 -28.10
CA GLY A 69 13.56 -34.93 -29.52
C GLY A 69 12.79 -33.90 -30.37
N ARG A 70 11.50 -33.67 -30.07
CA ARG A 70 10.70 -32.63 -30.73
C ARG A 70 11.17 -31.23 -30.38
N VAL A 71 11.46 -30.95 -29.11
CA VAL A 71 11.97 -29.65 -28.66
C VAL A 71 13.30 -29.33 -29.33
N LYS A 72 14.24 -30.27 -29.38
CA LYS A 72 15.53 -30.09 -30.07
C LYS A 72 15.37 -29.74 -31.55
N ARG A 73 14.47 -30.42 -32.26
CA ARG A 73 14.18 -30.10 -33.67
C ARG A 73 13.57 -28.71 -33.84
N ALA A 74 12.68 -28.32 -32.94
CA ALA A 74 12.09 -26.98 -32.96
C ALA A 74 13.17 -25.91 -32.74
N LEU A 75 14.04 -26.08 -31.73
CA LEU A 75 15.14 -25.15 -31.46
C LEU A 75 16.11 -25.04 -32.65
N ALA A 76 16.49 -26.17 -33.25
CA ALA A 76 17.34 -26.16 -34.45
C ALA A 76 16.68 -25.44 -35.64
N ALA A 77 15.36 -25.57 -35.81
CA ALA A 77 14.64 -24.84 -36.85
C ALA A 77 14.66 -23.32 -36.60
N ILE A 78 14.53 -22.88 -35.35
CA ILE A 78 14.61 -21.46 -34.98
C ILE A 78 16.01 -20.90 -35.29
N GLU A 79 17.05 -21.64 -34.91
CA GLU A 79 18.44 -21.26 -35.16
C GLU A 79 18.77 -21.22 -36.66
N ASN A 80 18.27 -22.18 -37.44
CA ASN A 80 18.48 -22.22 -38.89
C ASN A 80 17.84 -21.03 -39.63
N GLU A 81 16.75 -20.48 -39.08
CA GLU A 81 16.11 -19.25 -39.58
C GLU A 81 16.81 -17.98 -39.06
N GLY A 82 17.89 -18.11 -38.29
CA GLY A 82 18.71 -17.00 -37.80
C GLY A 82 18.13 -16.28 -36.59
N PHE A 83 17.22 -16.91 -35.84
CA PHE A 83 16.66 -16.35 -34.61
C PHE A 83 17.18 -17.07 -33.37
N SER A 84 17.27 -16.34 -32.26
CA SER A 84 17.24 -16.93 -30.92
C SER A 84 15.80 -17.21 -30.48
N LEU A 85 15.62 -18.10 -29.51
CA LEU A 85 14.29 -18.34 -28.91
C LEU A 85 13.69 -17.06 -28.32
N ALA A 86 14.51 -16.21 -27.71
CA ALA A 86 14.07 -14.94 -27.12
C ALA A 86 13.54 -13.97 -28.20
N GLU A 87 14.25 -13.82 -29.32
CA GLU A 87 13.81 -12.99 -30.44
C GLU A 87 12.54 -13.52 -31.08
N LEU A 88 12.42 -14.84 -31.25
CA LEU A 88 11.18 -15.42 -31.78
C LEU A 88 9.99 -15.15 -30.85
N VAL A 89 10.18 -15.33 -29.54
CA VAL A 89 9.14 -15.04 -28.55
C VAL A 89 8.77 -13.56 -28.61
N ASP A 90 9.73 -12.64 -28.67
CA ASP A 90 9.45 -11.20 -28.81
C ASP A 90 8.70 -10.86 -30.10
N LEU A 91 9.11 -11.44 -31.24
CA LEU A 91 8.45 -11.23 -32.53
C LEU A 91 7.02 -11.77 -32.58
N VAL A 92 6.76 -12.88 -31.89
CA VAL A 92 5.41 -13.47 -31.78
C VAL A 92 4.54 -12.69 -30.79
N THR A 93 5.13 -12.21 -29.69
CA THR A 93 4.38 -11.56 -28.60
C THR A 93 4.13 -10.08 -28.85
N CYS A 94 5.19 -9.32 -29.14
CA CYS A 94 5.18 -7.88 -29.36
C CYS A 94 5.21 -7.56 -30.86
N GLY A 95 6.18 -8.16 -31.58
CA GLY A 95 6.28 -8.13 -33.04
C GLY A 95 6.47 -6.76 -33.68
N ASN A 96 6.91 -6.77 -34.94
CA ASN A 96 6.90 -5.57 -35.79
C ASN A 96 5.59 -5.47 -36.60
N ARG A 97 5.43 -4.42 -37.42
CA ARG A 97 4.21 -4.21 -38.22
C ARG A 97 3.89 -5.39 -39.14
N ALA A 98 4.89 -6.10 -39.66
CA ALA A 98 4.69 -7.27 -40.51
C ALA A 98 4.15 -8.45 -39.71
N CYS A 99 4.78 -8.80 -38.58
CA CYS A 99 4.32 -9.87 -37.69
C CYS A 99 2.92 -9.61 -37.11
N THR A 100 2.62 -8.36 -36.76
CA THR A 100 1.32 -7.98 -36.19
C THR A 100 0.20 -7.94 -37.23
N SER A 101 0.52 -7.86 -38.53
CA SER A 101 -0.46 -7.88 -39.63
C SER A 101 -0.73 -9.29 -40.15
N ASP A 102 0.21 -10.23 -39.98
CA ASP A 102 0.06 -11.61 -40.44
C ASP A 102 -1.05 -12.37 -39.67
N PRO A 103 -2.07 -12.93 -40.34
CA PRO A 103 -3.17 -13.62 -39.67
C PRO A 103 -2.75 -14.83 -38.82
N ARG A 104 -1.72 -15.57 -39.28
CA ARG A 104 -1.24 -16.77 -38.59
C ARG A 104 -0.49 -16.40 -37.32
N VAL A 105 0.42 -15.43 -37.38
CA VAL A 105 1.15 -14.91 -36.21
C VAL A 105 0.17 -14.32 -35.20
N ARG A 106 -0.83 -13.55 -35.65
CA ARG A 106 -1.88 -13.03 -34.77
C ARG A 106 -2.67 -14.13 -34.07
N GLY A 107 -2.98 -15.22 -34.77
CA GLY A 107 -3.65 -16.39 -34.22
C GLY A 107 -2.85 -17.03 -33.09
N VAL A 108 -1.56 -17.30 -33.35
CA VAL A 108 -0.63 -17.86 -32.35
C VAL A 108 -0.48 -16.92 -31.16
N ARG A 109 -0.26 -15.62 -31.40
CA ARG A 109 -0.16 -14.61 -30.32
C ARG A 109 -1.39 -14.60 -29.43
N ARG A 110 -2.59 -14.61 -30.01
CA ARG A 110 -3.84 -14.60 -29.24
C ARG A 110 -3.95 -15.86 -28.37
N ALA A 111 -3.67 -17.03 -28.94
CA ALA A 111 -3.66 -18.27 -28.17
C ALA A 111 -2.66 -18.18 -27.01
N PHE A 112 -1.41 -17.84 -27.32
CA PHE A 112 -0.33 -17.74 -26.34
C PHE A 112 -0.61 -16.74 -25.20
N MET A 113 -1.07 -15.53 -25.53
CA MET A 113 -1.29 -14.46 -24.55
C MET A 113 -2.46 -14.72 -23.59
N HIS A 114 -3.47 -15.46 -24.02
CA HIS A 114 -4.70 -15.64 -23.24
C HIS A 114 -4.80 -16.98 -22.53
N SER A 115 -4.28 -18.08 -23.09
CA SER A 115 -4.38 -19.40 -22.45
C SER A 115 -3.12 -19.77 -21.68
N ASP A 116 -1.94 -19.55 -22.27
CA ASP A 116 -0.73 -20.23 -21.81
C ASP A 116 0.21 -19.32 -21.02
N LEU A 117 0.33 -18.04 -21.43
CA LEU A 117 1.29 -17.11 -20.84
C LEU A 117 1.09 -16.90 -19.32
N PRO A 118 -0.12 -16.68 -18.77
CA PRO A 118 -0.27 -16.49 -17.33
C PRO A 118 0.21 -17.71 -16.52
N THR A 119 -0.13 -18.93 -16.96
CA THR A 119 0.32 -20.17 -16.32
C THR A 119 1.82 -20.37 -16.48
N MET A 120 2.40 -20.00 -17.63
CA MET A 120 3.84 -20.04 -17.83
C MET A 120 4.58 -19.07 -16.91
N LEU A 121 4.13 -17.81 -16.81
CA LEU A 121 4.71 -16.82 -15.90
C LEU A 121 4.65 -17.28 -14.43
N GLN A 122 3.55 -17.89 -14.01
CA GLN A 122 3.43 -18.48 -12.67
C GLN A 122 4.44 -19.60 -12.45
N ARG A 123 4.59 -20.53 -13.40
CA ARG A 123 5.59 -21.61 -13.31
C ARG A 123 7.03 -21.10 -13.38
N TRP A 124 7.28 -20.01 -14.10
CA TRP A 124 8.59 -19.36 -14.11
C TRP A 124 8.88 -18.69 -12.77
N ALA A 125 7.88 -18.07 -12.14
CA ALA A 125 7.99 -17.45 -10.82
C ALA A 125 8.12 -18.47 -9.67
N ASP A 126 7.49 -19.64 -9.81
CA ASP A 126 7.53 -20.75 -8.86
C ASP A 126 7.70 -22.09 -9.60
N PRO A 127 8.93 -22.45 -9.98
CA PRO A 127 9.18 -23.68 -10.71
C PRO A 127 8.89 -24.91 -9.83
N PRO A 128 8.34 -26.00 -10.40
CA PRO A 128 8.02 -27.22 -9.67
C PRO A 128 9.21 -27.70 -8.83
N ARG A 129 8.95 -28.08 -7.57
CA ARG A 129 9.98 -28.55 -6.66
C ARG A 129 10.53 -29.90 -7.11
N VAL A 130 11.85 -29.99 -7.19
CA VAL A 130 12.56 -31.26 -7.38
C VAL A 130 12.80 -31.90 -6.00
N ARG A 131 12.42 -33.17 -5.81
CA ARG A 131 12.58 -33.89 -4.52
C ARG A 131 14.04 -34.03 -4.09
N LYS A 132 14.98 -34.06 -5.05
CA LYS A 132 16.44 -34.09 -4.82
C LYS A 132 17.12 -33.12 -5.79
N GLY A 133 18.03 -32.29 -5.26
CA GLY A 133 18.84 -31.35 -6.03
C GLY A 133 18.53 -29.88 -5.76
N THR A 134 19.36 -29.00 -6.32
CA THR A 134 19.16 -27.54 -6.26
C THR A 134 17.97 -27.16 -7.14
N GLN A 135 16.99 -26.45 -6.58
CA GLN A 135 15.86 -25.94 -7.35
C GLN A 135 16.40 -25.01 -8.45
N PRO A 136 16.04 -25.23 -9.73
CA PRO A 136 16.46 -24.33 -10.78
C PRO A 136 15.85 -22.95 -10.51
N GLU A 137 16.68 -21.90 -10.43
CA GLU A 137 16.18 -20.51 -10.33
C GLU A 137 15.33 -20.16 -11.55
N GLY A 138 15.58 -20.80 -12.70
CA GLY A 138 14.80 -20.67 -13.93
C GLY A 138 14.73 -19.20 -14.36
N GLY A 139 13.53 -18.62 -14.26
CA GLY A 139 13.26 -17.19 -14.46
C GLY A 139 12.61 -16.51 -13.25
N ALA A 140 12.67 -17.13 -12.07
CA ALA A 140 11.86 -16.71 -10.92
C ALA A 140 12.17 -15.29 -10.46
N THR A 141 13.46 -14.95 -10.37
CA THR A 141 13.93 -13.61 -10.00
C THR A 141 13.46 -12.58 -11.03
N ALA A 142 13.75 -12.82 -12.32
CA ALA A 142 13.39 -11.89 -13.40
C ALA A 142 11.88 -11.64 -13.49
N VAL A 143 11.04 -12.68 -13.37
CA VAL A 143 9.58 -12.54 -13.41
C VAL A 143 9.06 -11.77 -12.20
N LYS A 144 9.57 -12.06 -11.00
CA LYS A 144 9.14 -11.37 -9.77
C LYS A 144 9.56 -9.90 -9.76
N GLU A 145 10.77 -9.59 -10.21
CA GLU A 145 11.26 -8.21 -10.33
C GLU A 145 10.45 -7.41 -11.35
N ALA A 146 10.20 -7.98 -12.53
CA ALA A 146 9.37 -7.34 -13.55
C ALA A 146 7.93 -7.13 -13.06
N ALA A 147 7.32 -8.14 -12.45
CA ALA A 147 5.98 -8.03 -11.89
C ALA A 147 5.90 -6.96 -10.79
N PHE A 148 6.90 -6.91 -9.90
CA PHE A 148 6.98 -5.89 -8.87
C PHE A 148 7.11 -4.48 -9.46
N ALA A 149 7.94 -4.28 -10.48
CA ALA A 149 8.09 -3.00 -11.15
C ALA A 149 6.76 -2.53 -11.80
N ILE A 150 6.06 -3.42 -12.50
CA ILE A 150 4.77 -3.12 -13.13
C ILE A 150 3.72 -2.75 -12.08
N VAL A 151 3.62 -3.52 -10.99
CA VAL A 151 2.69 -3.23 -9.89
C VAL A 151 3.03 -1.90 -9.23
N LEU A 152 4.31 -1.65 -8.95
CA LEU A 152 4.76 -0.41 -8.33
C LEU A 152 4.41 0.82 -9.18
N GLU A 153 4.62 0.75 -10.50
CA GLU A 153 4.24 1.82 -11.42
C GLU A 153 2.74 2.08 -11.37
N GLN A 154 1.92 1.03 -11.48
CA GLN A 154 0.47 1.12 -11.44
C GLN A 154 -0.02 1.77 -10.12
N LEU A 155 0.46 1.30 -8.98
CA LEU A 155 0.14 1.86 -7.66
C LEU A 155 0.58 3.32 -7.53
N THR A 156 1.72 3.67 -8.12
CA THR A 156 2.25 5.04 -8.11
C THR A 156 1.35 5.99 -8.90
N GLN A 157 0.83 5.54 -10.04
CA GLN A 157 -0.12 6.29 -10.88
C GLN A 157 -1.48 6.45 -10.20
N GLU A 158 -1.99 5.40 -9.56
CA GLU A 158 -3.22 5.46 -8.76
C GLU A 158 -3.10 6.48 -7.62
N LEU A 159 -2.02 6.43 -6.83
CA LEU A 159 -1.78 7.39 -5.75
C LEU A 159 -1.65 8.82 -6.26
N ALA A 160 -1.04 9.04 -7.44
CA ALA A 160 -0.98 10.36 -8.06
C ALA A 160 -2.38 10.88 -8.46
N SER A 161 -3.24 9.98 -8.94
CA SER A 161 -4.63 10.29 -9.27
C SER A 161 -5.45 10.62 -8.02
N VAL A 162 -5.32 9.86 -6.94
CA VAL A 162 -5.98 10.16 -5.64
C VAL A 162 -5.52 11.51 -5.11
N SER A 163 -4.20 11.75 -5.15
CA SER A 163 -3.59 13.00 -4.71
C SER A 163 -4.19 14.20 -5.43
N SER A 164 -4.27 14.16 -6.76
CA SER A 164 -4.75 15.29 -7.56
C SER A 164 -6.28 15.47 -7.52
N LYS A 165 -7.05 14.38 -7.47
CA LYS A 165 -8.52 14.41 -7.64
C LYS A 165 -9.31 14.44 -6.33
N VAL A 166 -8.72 14.00 -5.21
CA VAL A 166 -9.43 13.81 -3.93
C VAL A 166 -8.79 14.58 -2.78
N LEU A 167 -7.48 14.41 -2.59
CA LEU A 167 -6.79 14.85 -1.37
C LEU A 167 -6.06 16.19 -1.51
N ARG A 168 -5.95 16.74 -2.72
CA ARG A 168 -5.40 18.08 -2.95
C ARG A 168 -6.30 19.14 -2.32
N SER A 169 -5.72 19.99 -1.48
CA SER A 169 -6.36 21.23 -1.09
C SER A 169 -6.25 22.25 -2.24
N PRO A 170 -7.25 23.13 -2.45
CA PRO A 170 -7.09 24.22 -3.42
C PRO A 170 -5.85 25.02 -3.06
N ALA A 171 -4.98 25.27 -4.04
CA ALA A 171 -3.78 26.07 -3.82
C ALA A 171 -4.20 27.50 -3.43
N ASN A 172 -3.52 28.08 -2.44
CA ASN A 172 -3.69 29.48 -2.01
C ASN A 172 -5.04 29.84 -1.36
N ARG A 173 -5.89 28.88 -0.98
CA ARG A 173 -6.98 29.16 -0.03
C ARG A 173 -6.55 28.82 1.40
N GLU A 174 -6.70 29.80 2.28
CA GLU A 174 -6.73 29.56 3.72
C GLU A 174 -7.85 28.58 4.04
N LEU A 175 -7.59 27.65 4.96
CA LEU A 175 -8.52 26.60 5.33
C LEU A 175 -9.87 27.21 5.74
N SER A 176 -10.95 26.85 5.05
CA SER A 176 -12.30 27.26 5.45
C SER A 176 -12.93 26.25 6.41
N ALA A 177 -13.85 26.70 7.27
CA ALA A 177 -14.65 25.82 8.13
C ALA A 177 -15.46 24.80 7.29
N GLU A 178 -15.92 25.20 6.11
CA GLU A 178 -16.59 24.32 5.14
C GLU A 178 -15.65 23.22 4.60
N GLU A 179 -14.40 23.55 4.29
CA GLU A 179 -13.43 22.55 3.82
C GLU A 179 -13.06 21.52 4.90
N LEU A 180 -13.02 21.95 6.16
CA LEU A 180 -12.83 21.08 7.32
C LEU A 180 -14.01 20.13 7.53
N THR A 181 -15.23 20.66 7.44
CA THR A 181 -16.47 19.91 7.72
C THR A 181 -16.97 19.09 6.53
N SER A 182 -16.54 19.41 5.31
CA SER A 182 -16.89 18.68 4.07
C SER A 182 -16.17 17.34 3.92
N MET A 183 -15.20 17.00 4.77
CA MET A 183 -14.54 15.69 4.71
C MET A 183 -15.40 14.61 5.36
N ARG A 184 -16.19 13.93 4.54
CA ARG A 184 -17.02 12.80 4.95
C ARG A 184 -16.44 11.51 4.41
N PHE A 185 -16.09 10.59 5.31
CA PHE A 185 -15.58 9.25 4.93
C PHE A 185 -16.55 8.51 3.99
N SER A 186 -17.86 8.64 4.20
CA SER A 186 -18.90 8.02 3.36
C SER A 186 -18.83 8.44 1.90
N GLU A 187 -18.27 9.61 1.59
CA GLU A 187 -18.13 10.12 0.22
C GLU A 187 -16.71 9.91 -0.31
N LEU A 188 -15.69 10.09 0.54
CA LEU A 188 -14.29 10.01 0.13
C LEU A 188 -13.82 8.58 -0.10
N ILE A 189 -14.22 7.63 0.75
CA ILE A 189 -13.80 6.23 0.64
C ILE A 189 -14.20 5.62 -0.71
N PRO A 190 -15.47 5.70 -1.14
CA PRO A 190 -15.87 5.17 -2.45
C PRO A 190 -15.13 5.83 -3.61
N ARG A 191 -14.85 7.14 -3.55
CA ARG A 191 -14.06 7.84 -4.57
C ARG A 191 -12.63 7.33 -4.64
N VAL A 192 -11.98 7.12 -3.48
CA VAL A 192 -10.62 6.57 -3.45
C VAL A 192 -10.60 5.13 -3.96
N GLN A 193 -11.56 4.29 -3.56
CA GLN A 193 -11.71 2.92 -4.07
C GLN A 193 -11.87 2.89 -5.60
N HIS A 194 -12.64 3.83 -6.15
CA HIS A 194 -12.85 3.91 -7.60
C HIS A 194 -11.61 4.40 -8.36
N ILE A 195 -10.85 5.34 -7.79
CA ILE A 195 -9.67 5.93 -8.44
C ILE A 195 -8.42 5.05 -8.27
N ALA A 196 -8.32 4.34 -7.15
CA ALA A 196 -7.17 3.53 -6.78
C ALA A 196 -7.57 2.11 -6.32
N PRO A 197 -8.29 1.33 -7.15
CA PRO A 197 -8.77 0.01 -6.79
C PRO A 197 -7.64 -0.97 -6.44
N GLN A 198 -6.49 -0.91 -7.10
CA GLN A 198 -5.39 -1.86 -6.85
C GLN A 198 -4.67 -1.55 -5.54
N ALA A 199 -4.34 -0.28 -5.29
CA ALA A 199 -3.74 0.15 -4.03
C ALA A 199 -4.68 -0.13 -2.85
N TRP A 200 -5.97 0.12 -3.04
CA TRP A 200 -6.98 -0.19 -2.03
C TRP A 200 -7.01 -1.68 -1.71
N SER A 201 -7.14 -2.53 -2.73
CA SER A 201 -7.20 -3.98 -2.58
C SER A 201 -5.94 -4.54 -1.91
N LEU A 202 -4.76 -4.10 -2.36
CA LEU A 202 -3.48 -4.51 -1.80
C LEU A 202 -3.38 -4.15 -0.32
N LEU A 203 -3.63 -2.90 0.05
CA LEU A 203 -3.55 -2.45 1.45
C LEU A 203 -4.60 -3.13 2.33
N ARG A 204 -5.79 -3.41 1.80
CA ARG A 204 -6.82 -4.15 2.54
C ARG A 204 -6.38 -5.59 2.82
N GLN A 205 -5.83 -6.27 1.82
CA GLN A 205 -5.31 -7.64 1.98
C GLN A 205 -4.10 -7.71 2.91
N LEU A 206 -3.21 -6.71 2.88
CA LEU A 206 -2.05 -6.64 3.79
C LEU A 206 -2.44 -6.25 5.22
N GLY A 207 -3.46 -5.39 5.38
CA GLY A 207 -3.88 -4.87 6.68
C GLY A 207 -4.86 -5.76 7.43
N TYR A 208 -5.57 -6.66 6.73
CA TYR A 208 -6.65 -7.48 7.30
C TYR A 208 -6.62 -8.90 6.75
N SER A 209 -6.55 -9.86 7.69
CA SER A 209 -6.82 -11.27 7.38
C SER A 209 -8.33 -11.52 7.27
N ALA A 210 -8.72 -12.56 6.54
CA ALA A 210 -10.11 -13.01 6.44
C ALA A 210 -10.77 -13.25 7.82
N ARG A 211 -9.99 -13.74 8.79
CA ARG A 211 -10.45 -13.95 10.18
C ARG A 211 -10.72 -12.63 10.90
N GLN A 212 -9.88 -11.63 10.71
CA GLN A 212 -10.07 -10.30 11.31
C GLN A 212 -11.29 -9.60 10.72
N GLU A 213 -11.61 -9.81 9.43
CA GLU A 213 -12.81 -9.24 8.80
C GLU A 213 -14.10 -9.67 9.52
N VAL A 214 -14.16 -10.91 10.00
CA VAL A 214 -15.34 -11.47 10.69
C VAL A 214 -15.44 -10.99 12.14
N HIS A 215 -14.31 -10.91 12.85
CA HIS A 215 -14.31 -10.68 14.30
C HIS A 215 -14.09 -9.24 14.72
N ASN A 216 -13.62 -8.37 13.83
CA ASN A 216 -13.30 -6.99 14.19
C ASN A 216 -14.54 -6.10 14.18
N THR A 217 -15.15 -5.94 15.35
CA THR A 217 -16.34 -5.11 15.53
C THR A 217 -16.03 -3.64 15.81
N ARG A 218 -14.76 -3.31 16.12
CA ARG A 218 -14.37 -1.97 16.59
C ARG A 218 -13.64 -1.13 15.55
N LYS A 219 -12.77 -1.73 14.73
CA LYS A 219 -12.02 -0.98 13.71
C LYS A 219 -12.68 -1.16 12.36
N ASN A 220 -12.90 -0.05 11.66
CA ASN A 220 -13.39 -0.08 10.29
C ASN A 220 -12.18 -0.18 9.33
N PRO A 221 -12.04 -1.27 8.55
CA PRO A 221 -10.89 -1.48 7.67
C PRO A 221 -10.75 -0.40 6.61
N ASP A 222 -11.86 0.09 6.08
CA ASP A 222 -11.86 1.11 5.03
C ASP A 222 -11.30 2.44 5.53
N LYS A 223 -11.60 2.82 6.79
CA LYS A 223 -11.02 4.02 7.40
C LYS A 223 -9.51 3.88 7.61
N VAL A 224 -9.02 2.67 7.92
CA VAL A 224 -7.58 2.41 8.08
C VAL A 224 -6.87 2.49 6.73
N VAL A 225 -7.39 1.80 5.71
CA VAL A 225 -6.81 1.83 4.36
C VAL A 225 -6.81 3.25 3.79
N PHE A 226 -7.92 3.98 3.93
CA PHE A 226 -8.01 5.39 3.52
C PHE A 226 -6.98 6.26 4.24
N THR A 227 -6.78 6.04 5.54
CA THR A 227 -5.77 6.77 6.33
C THR A 227 -4.37 6.53 5.79
N VAL A 228 -4.01 5.26 5.52
CA VAL A 228 -2.70 4.91 4.96
C VAL A 228 -2.49 5.54 3.58
N ILE A 229 -3.47 5.44 2.68
CA ILE A 229 -3.40 6.11 1.36
C ILE A 229 -3.21 7.61 1.53
N SER A 230 -3.94 8.24 2.45
CA SER A 230 -3.82 9.68 2.72
C SER A 230 -2.44 10.05 3.24
N MET A 231 -1.83 9.22 4.09
CA MET A 231 -0.44 9.40 4.55
C MET A 231 0.54 9.32 3.38
N LEU A 232 0.43 8.29 2.53
CA LEU A 232 1.30 8.12 1.36
C LEU A 232 1.20 9.32 0.41
N CYS A 233 -0.01 9.80 0.13
CA CYS A 233 -0.24 10.98 -0.71
C CYS A 233 0.37 12.25 -0.09
N TYR A 234 0.21 12.46 1.22
CA TYR A 234 0.75 13.61 1.93
C TYR A 234 2.28 13.61 1.97
N THR A 235 2.91 12.47 2.25
CA THR A 235 4.37 12.33 2.26
C THR A 235 4.97 12.61 0.89
N ARG A 236 4.28 12.22 -0.20
CA ARG A 236 4.71 12.54 -1.57
C ARG A 236 4.50 14.01 -1.92
N ASN A 237 3.46 14.64 -1.39
CA ASN A 237 3.15 16.04 -1.66
C ASN A 237 2.36 16.67 -0.51
N LYS A 238 2.98 17.61 0.22
CA LYS A 238 2.36 18.32 1.35
C LYS A 238 1.03 19.03 1.01
N ASN A 239 0.81 19.38 -0.26
CA ASN A 239 -0.45 19.99 -0.72
C ASN A 239 -1.60 18.99 -0.82
N CYS A 240 -1.32 17.70 -0.75
CA CYS A 240 -2.28 16.60 -0.73
C CYS A 240 -2.63 16.15 0.70
N GLY A 241 -2.37 17.02 1.69
CA GLY A 241 -2.63 16.76 3.10
C GLY A 241 -4.05 17.11 3.55
N ARG A 242 -5.08 17.09 2.68
CA ARG A 242 -6.44 17.53 3.08
C ARG A 242 -6.93 16.76 4.31
N TYR A 243 -6.75 15.44 4.34
CA TYR A 243 -7.09 14.62 5.51
C TYR A 243 -6.29 15.01 6.76
N GLN A 244 -4.96 15.15 6.63
CA GLN A 244 -4.06 15.53 7.71
C GLN A 244 -4.46 16.88 8.30
N LYS A 245 -4.86 17.86 7.47
CA LYS A 245 -5.33 19.17 7.92
C LYS A 245 -6.57 19.07 8.81
N ALA A 246 -7.60 18.30 8.44
CA ALA A 246 -8.74 18.11 9.33
C ALA A 246 -8.39 17.34 10.59
N LEU A 247 -7.58 16.29 10.48
CA LEU A 247 -7.19 15.51 11.65
C LEU A 247 -6.39 16.37 12.63
N SER A 248 -5.52 17.25 12.14
CA SER A 248 -4.73 18.20 12.94
C SER A 248 -5.59 19.12 13.78
N ILE A 249 -6.60 19.73 13.13
CA ILE A 249 -7.53 20.63 13.79
C ILE A 249 -8.34 19.86 14.83
N TYR A 250 -8.85 18.68 14.48
CA TYR A 250 -9.59 17.83 15.40
C TYR A 250 -8.78 17.46 16.65
N VAL A 251 -7.56 16.94 16.49
CA VAL A 251 -6.75 16.53 17.66
C VAL A 251 -6.26 17.72 18.48
N LYS A 252 -6.04 18.88 17.86
CA LYS A 252 -5.72 20.13 18.57
C LYS A 252 -6.87 20.54 19.49
N PHE A 253 -8.10 20.56 18.98
CA PHE A 253 -9.30 20.85 19.79
C PHE A 253 -9.57 19.79 20.87
N LYS A 254 -9.09 18.55 20.69
CA LYS A 254 -9.12 17.51 21.72
C LYS A 254 -8.02 17.66 22.79
N GLY A 255 -7.24 18.74 22.76
CA GLY A 255 -6.25 19.04 23.79
C GLY A 255 -4.99 18.18 23.69
N LEU A 256 -4.67 17.66 22.50
CA LEU A 256 -3.44 16.89 22.32
C LEU A 256 -2.21 17.76 22.67
N SER A 257 -1.32 17.23 23.51
CA SER A 257 -0.11 17.95 23.91
C SER A 257 0.80 18.20 22.70
N ALA A 258 1.60 19.29 22.75
CA ALA A 258 2.51 19.63 21.66
C ALA A 258 3.48 18.48 21.33
N LYS A 259 4.01 17.78 22.36
CA LYS A 259 4.91 16.64 22.17
C LYS A 259 4.25 15.46 21.44
N ALA A 260 2.99 15.14 21.79
CA ALA A 260 2.25 14.11 21.07
C ALA A 260 1.92 14.55 19.63
N PHE A 261 1.64 15.85 19.45
CA PHE A 261 1.43 16.45 18.13
C PHE A 261 2.65 16.30 17.21
N ASP A 262 3.85 16.58 17.73
CA ASP A 262 5.11 16.44 16.98
C ASP A 262 5.37 14.98 16.58
N THR A 263 5.02 14.03 17.45
CA THR A 263 5.12 12.58 17.15
C THR A 263 4.18 12.20 16.00
N LEU A 264 2.91 12.63 16.06
CA LEU A 264 1.96 12.36 14.99
C LEU A 264 2.35 13.07 13.68
N HIS A 265 2.90 14.27 13.75
CA HIS A 265 3.39 14.99 12.58
C HIS A 265 4.55 14.26 11.91
N ALA A 266 5.53 13.80 12.69
CA ALA A 266 6.66 13.01 12.20
C ALA A 266 6.20 11.72 11.52
N SER A 267 5.10 11.11 11.97
CA SER A 267 4.50 9.94 11.32
C SER A 267 3.67 10.24 10.07
N GLY A 268 3.45 11.52 9.73
CA GLY A 268 2.63 11.93 8.57
C GLY A 268 1.11 11.87 8.77
N LEU A 269 0.66 11.69 10.02
CA LEU A 269 -0.77 11.63 10.38
C LEU A 269 -1.41 13.02 10.47
N VAL A 270 -0.63 14.03 10.88
CA VAL A 270 -1.11 15.42 11.05
C VAL A 270 -0.12 16.41 10.44
N MET A 271 -0.58 17.63 10.24
CA MET A 271 0.21 18.81 9.94
C MET A 271 1.10 19.16 11.15
N SER A 272 1.95 20.20 11.05
CA SER A 272 2.77 20.61 12.20
C SER A 272 1.96 21.40 13.24
N HIS A 273 2.41 21.41 14.49
CA HIS A 273 1.75 22.16 15.56
C HIS A 273 1.67 23.66 15.21
N LYS A 274 2.77 24.21 14.66
CA LYS A 274 2.84 25.58 14.15
C LYS A 274 1.82 25.85 13.04
N TRP A 275 1.71 24.96 12.05
CA TRP A 275 0.71 25.11 10.98
C TRP A 275 -0.71 25.16 11.55
N THR A 276 -0.99 24.28 12.52
CA THR A 276 -2.31 24.12 13.11
C THR A 276 -2.72 25.34 13.95
N GLY A 277 -1.80 25.88 14.75
CA GLY A 277 -2.05 27.12 15.50
C GLY A 277 -2.31 28.32 14.57
N ASN A 278 -1.57 28.44 13.47
CA ASN A 278 -1.82 29.49 12.48
C ASN A 278 -3.20 29.34 11.82
N ALA A 279 -3.59 28.11 11.49
CA ALA A 279 -4.89 27.81 10.90
C ALA A 279 -6.05 28.12 11.87
N GLU A 280 -5.88 27.82 13.16
CA GLU A 280 -6.85 28.15 14.21
C GLU A 280 -7.06 29.66 14.33
N THR A 281 -5.98 30.45 14.42
CA THR A 281 -6.05 31.91 14.47
C THR A 281 -6.70 32.51 13.22
N ALA A 282 -6.42 31.95 12.03
CA ALA A 282 -7.01 32.37 10.77
C ALA A 282 -8.52 32.09 10.71
N CYS A 283 -8.98 30.96 11.26
CA CYS A 283 -10.40 30.64 11.37
C CYS A 283 -11.10 31.57 12.40
N GLY A 284 -10.51 31.72 13.59
CA GLY A 284 -11.10 32.55 14.66
C GLY A 284 -11.19 34.04 14.32
N SER A 285 -10.24 34.57 13.55
CA SER A 285 -10.27 35.97 13.10
C SER A 285 -11.39 36.25 12.07
N ARG A 286 -11.88 35.23 11.35
CA ARG A 286 -12.94 35.39 10.35
C ARG A 286 -14.35 35.42 10.95
N ASP A 287 -14.58 34.66 12.02
CA ASP A 287 -15.87 34.67 12.72
C ASP A 287 -16.10 35.96 13.53
N MET A 288 -15.04 36.78 13.70
CA MET A 288 -15.05 38.06 14.44
C MET A 288 -15.31 39.29 13.56
N LEU A 289 -15.41 39.16 12.23
CA LEU A 289 -15.84 40.27 11.37
C LEU A 289 -17.36 40.19 11.15
N PRO A 290 -18.19 40.97 11.88
CA PRO A 290 -19.57 41.11 11.47
C PRO A 290 -19.58 41.67 10.05
N ALA A 291 -20.29 40.98 9.15
CA ALA A 291 -20.67 41.52 7.87
C ALA A 291 -21.46 42.82 8.16
N TYR A 292 -20.78 43.97 8.10
CA TYR A 292 -21.45 45.25 8.08
C TYR A 292 -22.30 45.25 6.80
N PRO A 293 -23.64 45.25 6.89
CA PRO A 293 -24.44 45.47 5.72
C PRO A 293 -24.17 46.91 5.29
N GLY A 294 -23.51 47.06 4.14
CA GLY A 294 -23.29 48.36 3.52
C GLY A 294 -24.61 49.10 3.46
N GLY A 295 -24.68 50.21 4.22
CA GLY A 295 -25.82 51.08 4.27
C GLY A 295 -26.15 51.58 2.87
N ASN A 296 -27.25 51.09 2.34
CA ASN A 296 -27.90 51.68 1.18
C ASN A 296 -29.14 52.40 1.70
N SER A 297 -29.05 53.72 1.87
CA SER A 297 -30.22 54.59 1.90
C SER A 297 -29.85 55.95 1.36
N ARG A 298 -30.28 56.13 0.11
CA ARG A 298 -30.52 57.40 -0.57
C ARG A 298 -31.21 58.39 0.38
N LYS A 299 -30.77 59.64 0.36
CA LYS A 299 -31.50 60.76 -0.23
C LYS A 299 -30.50 61.83 -0.67
#